data_AF-A0AAU4E7R1-F1
#
_entry.id   AF-A0AAU4E7R1-F1
#
_cell.length_a   1.000
_cell.length_b   1.000
_cell.length_c   1.000
_cell.angle_alpha   90.00
_cell.angle_beta   90.00
_cell.angle_gamma   90.00
#
_symmetry.space_group_name_H-M   'P 1'
#
loop_
_entity.id
_entity.type
_entity.pdbx_description
1 polymer ?
#
loop_
_entity_poly.entity_id
_entity_poly.type
_entity_poly.pdbx_seq_one_letter_code
_entity_poly.pdbx_strand_id
1 'polypeptide(L)'
;MTTYPPQPWNLVADARVSIWRVPAADLPALAAEPVVIAGHASVFTAWIDYTPPGQLTYHELLAAVAVKGRRVSCSITGIWVDSEVSLAGGRELWAIPKDLATLDFTGGRTFTATAATADDWIATAAFKRRTGLPLRLPTTFDVVQERDGLLRTPVGAKISPRPASADWSFNPSGPLGYLASRRPVTSLELPASDLRFGA
;
A
#
# COMPACT_ATOMS: atom_id res chain seq x y z
N MET A 1 24.80 9.78 -1.98
CA MET A 1 24.02 8.52 -2.14
C MET A 1 23.40 8.21 -0.80
N THR A 2 22.09 8.05 -0.74
CA THR A 2 21.37 7.74 0.52
C THR A 2 21.61 6.28 0.88
N THR A 3 22.15 6.02 2.06
CA THR A 3 22.42 4.66 2.54
C THR A 3 21.15 4.04 3.12
N TYR A 4 20.82 2.83 2.70
CA TYR A 4 19.68 2.04 3.18
C TYR A 4 20.12 0.58 3.44
N PRO A 5 19.42 -0.18 4.30
CA PRO A 5 19.84 -1.54 4.63
C PRO A 5 19.72 -2.50 3.43
N PRO A 6 20.54 -3.55 3.36
CA PRO A 6 20.37 -4.58 2.33
C PRO A 6 19.06 -5.36 2.54
N GLN A 7 18.56 -6.01 1.48
CA GLN A 7 17.46 -6.96 1.59
C GLN A 7 17.87 -8.24 2.36
N PRO A 8 16.96 -8.89 3.10
CA PRO A 8 15.56 -8.52 3.31
C PRO A 8 15.38 -7.42 4.35
N TRP A 9 14.34 -6.59 4.17
CA TRP A 9 13.92 -5.63 5.20
C TRP A 9 12.93 -6.28 6.16
N ASN A 10 13.16 -6.11 7.46
CA ASN A 10 12.31 -6.52 8.56
C ASN A 10 11.67 -5.26 9.14
N LEU A 11 10.37 -5.11 8.91
CA LEU A 11 9.61 -3.92 9.23
C LEU A 11 8.50 -4.28 10.21
N VAL A 12 8.22 -3.36 11.12
CA VAL A 12 7.06 -3.44 12.03
C VAL A 12 6.17 -2.25 11.70
N ALA A 13 4.87 -2.48 11.57
CA ALA A 13 3.95 -1.44 11.15
C ALA A 13 2.54 -1.55 11.70
N ASP A 14 1.90 -0.39 11.83
CA ASP A 14 0.46 -0.25 11.92
C ASP A 14 -0.08 0.16 10.55
N ALA A 15 -0.95 -0.65 9.94
CA ALA A 15 -1.53 -0.34 8.64
C ALA A 15 -3.05 -0.13 8.68
N ARG A 16 -3.55 0.69 7.77
CA ARG A 16 -4.98 0.91 7.49
C ARG A 16 -5.19 0.69 6.01
N VAL A 17 -5.84 -0.42 5.66
CA VAL A 17 -5.93 -0.91 4.28
C VAL A 17 -7.38 -0.81 3.81
N SER A 18 -7.60 -0.46 2.56
CA SER A 18 -8.90 -0.54 1.88
C SER A 18 -8.77 -1.31 0.58
N ILE A 19 -9.77 -2.14 0.30
CA ILE A 19 -9.86 -2.94 -0.93
C ILE A 19 -10.99 -2.38 -1.77
N TRP A 20 -10.69 -2.12 -3.03
CA TRP A 20 -11.58 -1.51 -4.00
C TRP A 20 -11.86 -2.49 -5.13
N ARG A 21 -13.05 -2.40 -5.71
CA ARG A 21 -13.39 -3.06 -6.96
C ARG A 21 -13.43 -2.00 -8.05
N VAL A 22 -12.52 -2.10 -9.01
CA VAL A 22 -12.34 -1.08 -10.07
C VAL A 22 -12.54 -1.73 -11.44
N PRO A 23 -13.32 -1.15 -12.36
CA PRO A 23 -13.42 -1.63 -13.74
C PRO A 23 -12.04 -1.77 -14.37
N ALA A 24 -11.77 -2.87 -15.07
CA ALA A 24 -10.45 -3.12 -15.64
C ALA A 24 -9.99 -2.02 -16.62
N ALA A 25 -10.95 -1.36 -17.30
CA ALA A 25 -10.70 -0.25 -18.21
C ALA A 25 -10.22 1.05 -17.52
N ASP A 26 -10.46 1.17 -16.21
CA ASP A 26 -10.10 2.37 -15.42
C ASP A 26 -8.78 2.18 -14.65
N LEU A 27 -8.13 1.03 -14.79
CA LEU A 27 -6.87 0.76 -14.09
C LEU A 27 -5.73 1.59 -14.68
N PRO A 28 -4.77 2.03 -13.85
CA PRO A 28 -3.52 2.59 -14.35
C PRO A 28 -2.70 1.53 -15.10
N ALA A 29 -1.62 1.95 -15.76
CA ALA A 29 -0.66 1.02 -16.34
C ALA A 29 -0.06 0.10 -15.25
N LEU A 30 0.09 -1.19 -15.59
CA LEU A 30 0.55 -2.23 -14.66
C LEU A 30 1.75 -2.96 -15.25
N ALA A 31 2.69 -3.34 -14.38
CA ALA A 31 3.83 -4.17 -14.78
C ALA A 31 3.41 -5.59 -15.23
N ALA A 32 2.25 -6.07 -14.78
CA ALA A 32 1.77 -7.42 -15.08
C ALA A 32 0.25 -7.44 -15.29
N GLU A 33 -0.24 -8.50 -15.94
CA GLU A 33 -1.68 -8.64 -16.25
C GLU A 33 -2.52 -8.67 -14.95
N PRO A 34 -3.57 -7.84 -14.83
CA PRO A 34 -4.42 -7.82 -13.65
C PRO A 34 -5.24 -9.10 -13.50
N VAL A 35 -5.60 -9.45 -12.27
CA VAL A 35 -6.64 -10.45 -12.01
C VAL A 35 -8.00 -9.78 -12.17
N VAL A 36 -8.74 -10.15 -13.21
CA VAL A 36 -10.05 -9.58 -13.54
C VAL A 36 -11.16 -10.61 -13.29
N ILE A 37 -12.14 -10.24 -12.46
CA ILE A 37 -13.33 -11.04 -12.16
C ILE A 37 -14.57 -10.21 -12.48
N ALA A 38 -15.42 -10.73 -13.38
CA ALA A 38 -16.62 -10.03 -13.86
C ALA A 38 -16.32 -8.57 -14.29
N GLY A 39 -15.27 -8.37 -15.09
CA GLY A 39 -14.85 -7.08 -15.63
C GLY A 39 -14.15 -6.12 -14.66
N HIS A 40 -13.88 -6.54 -13.42
CA HIS A 40 -13.27 -5.69 -12.40
C HIS A 40 -12.00 -6.32 -11.82
N ALA A 41 -11.05 -5.48 -11.42
CA ALA A 41 -9.89 -5.88 -10.65
C ALA A 41 -9.97 -5.38 -9.20
N SER A 42 -9.20 -6.04 -8.34
CA SER A 42 -9.00 -5.61 -6.95
C SER A 42 -7.85 -4.62 -6.87
N VAL A 43 -8.13 -3.43 -6.35
CA VAL A 43 -7.12 -2.42 -6.01
C VAL A 43 -7.04 -2.33 -4.49
N PHE A 44 -5.84 -2.12 -3.97
CA PHE A 44 -5.56 -1.97 -2.55
C PHE A 44 -4.98 -0.59 -2.34
N THR A 45 -5.48 0.14 -1.36
CA THR A 45 -4.80 1.34 -0.83
C THR A 45 -4.49 1.14 0.64
N ALA A 46 -3.36 1.68 1.09
CA ALA A 46 -2.93 1.55 2.47
C ALA A 46 -2.27 2.83 2.98
N TRP A 47 -2.60 3.20 4.21
CA TRP A 47 -1.78 4.07 5.04
C TRP A 47 -0.99 3.18 5.99
N ILE A 48 0.32 3.36 6.07
CA ILE A 48 1.20 2.49 6.84
C ILE A 48 2.14 3.37 7.68
N ASP A 49 2.12 3.13 8.99
CA ASP A 49 3.04 3.73 9.96
C ASP A 49 4.08 2.68 10.33
N TYR A 50 5.31 2.84 9.83
CA TYR A 50 6.42 1.95 10.16
C TYR A 50 7.11 2.43 11.43
N THR A 51 7.27 1.55 12.41
CA THR A 51 7.75 1.90 13.75
C THR A 51 8.86 0.96 14.22
N PRO A 52 9.63 1.34 15.27
CA PRO A 52 10.44 0.38 16.01
C PRO A 52 9.59 -0.79 16.54
N PRO A 53 10.17 -1.99 16.71
CA PRO A 53 11.57 -2.35 16.49
C PRO A 53 11.94 -2.68 15.02
N GLY A 54 11.14 -2.27 14.04
CA GLY A 54 11.48 -2.41 12.62
C GLY A 54 12.75 -1.65 12.23
N GLN A 55 13.39 -2.07 11.13
CA GLN A 55 14.64 -1.47 10.65
C GLN A 55 14.50 -0.02 10.17
N LEU A 56 13.30 0.41 9.82
CA LEU A 56 12.99 1.75 9.31
C LEU A 56 11.74 2.30 10.00
N THR A 57 11.69 3.62 10.15
CA THR A 57 10.56 4.36 10.73
C THR A 57 10.19 5.49 9.80
N TYR A 58 8.96 5.45 9.27
CA TYR A 58 8.45 6.38 8.26
C TYR A 58 6.96 6.13 8.02
N HIS A 59 6.29 7.10 7.40
CA HIS A 59 4.90 6.96 6.96
C HIS A 59 4.83 6.66 5.47
N GLU A 60 3.81 5.91 5.08
CA GLU A 60 3.60 5.50 3.69
C GLU A 60 2.12 5.54 3.30
N LEU A 61 1.85 6.08 2.12
CA LEU A 61 0.61 5.87 1.36
C LEU A 61 0.94 4.95 0.18
N LEU A 62 0.21 3.85 0.02
CA LEU A 62 0.42 2.87 -1.06
C LEU A 62 -0.87 2.66 -1.86
N ALA A 63 -0.72 2.44 -3.17
CA ALA A 63 -1.73 1.88 -4.05
C ALA A 63 -1.15 0.70 -4.85
N ALA A 64 -1.89 -0.41 -4.93
CA ALA A 64 -1.49 -1.61 -5.66
C ALA A 64 -2.68 -2.32 -6.30
N VAL A 65 -2.43 -3.12 -7.34
CA VAL A 65 -3.45 -3.90 -8.04
C VAL A 65 -3.11 -5.39 -7.96
N ALA A 66 -4.11 -6.24 -7.75
CA ALA A 66 -3.93 -7.70 -7.83
C ALA A 66 -3.55 -8.10 -9.27
N VAL A 67 -2.45 -8.83 -9.44
CA VAL A 67 -1.96 -9.27 -10.75
C VAL A 67 -1.80 -10.80 -10.80
N LYS A 68 -1.83 -11.35 -12.01
CA LYS A 68 -1.60 -12.77 -12.24
C LYS A 68 -0.17 -13.15 -11.86
N GLY A 69 -0.02 -14.29 -11.20
CA GLY A 69 1.27 -14.81 -10.76
C GLY A 69 1.20 -16.26 -10.32
N ARG A 70 2.36 -16.85 -10.01
CA ARG A 70 2.47 -18.23 -9.50
C ARG A 70 1.92 -18.39 -8.08
N ARG A 71 1.85 -17.28 -7.34
CA ARG A 71 1.24 -17.14 -6.01
C ARG A 71 0.46 -15.83 -5.96
N VAL A 72 -0.19 -15.55 -4.83
CA VAL A 72 -0.83 -14.24 -4.57
C VAL A 72 0.18 -13.14 -4.91
N SER A 73 -0.19 -12.24 -5.82
CA SER A 73 0.71 -11.23 -6.36
C SER A 73 -0.01 -9.89 -6.53
N CYS A 74 0.71 -8.80 -6.34
CA CYS A 74 0.25 -7.45 -6.67
C CYS A 74 1.33 -6.67 -7.41
N SER A 75 0.91 -5.64 -8.14
CA SER A 75 1.81 -4.61 -8.69
C SER A 75 1.50 -3.30 -8.00
N ILE A 76 2.52 -2.64 -7.43
CA ILE A 76 2.36 -1.33 -6.77
C ILE A 76 2.35 -0.28 -7.88
N THR A 77 1.26 0.48 -7.96
CA THR A 77 1.04 1.50 -9.00
C THR A 77 1.47 2.89 -8.57
N GLY A 78 1.56 3.11 -7.26
CA GLY A 78 2.05 4.36 -6.68
C GLY A 78 2.26 4.19 -5.19
N ILE A 79 3.27 4.87 -4.66
CA ILE A 79 3.60 4.82 -3.24
C ILE A 79 4.33 6.11 -2.86
N TRP A 80 3.92 6.71 -1.76
CA TRP A 80 4.42 8.00 -1.28
C TRP A 80 4.91 7.85 0.14
N VAL A 81 6.12 8.33 0.40
CA VAL A 81 6.80 8.19 1.70
C VAL A 81 7.37 9.53 2.16
N ASP A 82 7.58 9.68 3.47
CA ASP A 82 8.27 10.83 4.06
C ASP A 82 9.75 10.53 4.37
N SER A 83 10.30 9.43 3.82
CA SER A 83 11.66 8.96 4.08
C SER A 83 12.47 8.76 2.80
N GLU A 84 13.56 9.51 2.66
CA GLU A 84 14.53 9.35 1.56
C GLU A 84 15.20 7.96 1.55
N VAL A 85 15.40 7.36 2.72
CA VAL A 85 15.98 6.02 2.87
C VAL A 85 15.04 4.97 2.27
N SER A 86 13.74 5.06 2.61
CA SER A 86 12.71 4.19 2.05
C SER A 86 12.55 4.38 0.55
N LEU A 87 12.55 5.64 0.08
CA LEU A 87 12.50 6.00 -1.34
C LEU A 87 13.65 5.34 -2.11
N ALA A 88 14.89 5.61 -1.70
CA ALA A 88 16.10 5.15 -2.39
C ALA A 88 16.15 3.61 -2.44
N GLY A 89 15.98 2.95 -1.29
CA GLY A 89 16.05 1.50 -1.21
C GLY A 89 14.91 0.80 -1.94
N GLY A 90 13.68 1.33 -1.87
CA GLY A 90 12.53 0.75 -2.56
C GLY A 90 12.68 0.77 -4.09
N ARG A 91 13.20 1.87 -4.64
CA ARG A 91 13.49 2.01 -6.07
C ARG A 91 14.65 1.13 -6.50
N GLU A 92 15.78 1.18 -5.79
CA GLU A 92 17.00 0.49 -6.22
C GLU A 92 16.91 -1.03 -6.02
N LEU A 93 16.35 -1.53 -4.92
CA LEU A 93 16.28 -2.97 -4.67
C LEU A 93 15.17 -3.62 -5.52
N TRP A 94 13.99 -2.99 -5.59
CA TRP A 94 12.76 -3.66 -6.05
C TRP A 94 11.98 -2.93 -7.14
N ALA A 95 12.54 -1.87 -7.73
CA ALA A 95 11.90 -1.09 -8.80
C ALA A 95 10.50 -0.57 -8.42
N ILE A 96 10.26 -0.29 -7.14
CA ILE A 96 8.96 0.22 -6.67
C ILE A 96 8.89 1.71 -6.99
N PRO A 97 7.78 2.22 -7.59
CA PRO A 97 7.62 3.62 -7.98
C PRO A 97 7.30 4.51 -6.76
N LYS A 98 8.26 4.62 -5.83
CA LYS A 98 8.17 5.49 -4.65
C LYS A 98 8.38 6.95 -5.01
N ASP A 99 7.64 7.87 -4.41
CA ASP A 99 7.88 9.31 -4.44
C ASP A 99 7.89 9.88 -3.01
N LEU A 100 8.48 11.06 -2.83
CA LEU A 100 8.38 11.78 -1.56
C LEU A 100 7.05 12.51 -1.45
N ALA A 101 6.48 12.53 -0.26
CA ALA A 101 5.32 13.33 0.10
C ALA A 101 5.41 13.78 1.56
N THR A 102 4.63 14.80 1.90
CA THR A 102 4.30 15.11 3.29
C THR A 102 3.12 14.22 3.69
N LEU A 103 3.32 13.43 4.74
CA LEU A 103 2.30 12.59 5.34
C LEU A 103 2.06 13.04 6.79
N ASP A 104 0.80 13.23 7.17
CA ASP A 104 0.41 13.57 8.54
C ASP A 104 -0.64 12.57 9.03
N PHE A 105 -0.30 11.84 10.09
CA PHE A 105 -1.12 10.82 10.71
C PHE A 105 -1.52 11.28 12.12
N THR A 106 -2.82 11.31 12.37
CA THR A 106 -3.37 11.54 13.71
C THR A 106 -4.04 10.26 14.21
N GLY A 107 -3.52 9.74 15.32
CA GLY A 107 -4.09 8.57 16.00
C GLY A 107 -5.28 8.90 16.91
N GLY A 108 -5.82 7.86 17.56
CA GLY A 108 -6.90 7.97 18.53
C GLY A 108 -8.07 7.02 18.24
N ARG A 109 -9.28 7.38 18.68
CA ARG A 109 -10.50 6.59 18.41
C ARG A 109 -10.86 6.53 16.92
N THR A 110 -10.43 7.54 16.18
CA THR A 110 -10.49 7.60 14.73
C THR A 110 -9.11 7.99 14.26
N PHE A 111 -8.53 7.18 13.39
CA PHE A 111 -7.28 7.49 12.72
C PHE A 111 -7.58 8.40 11.54
N THR A 112 -6.83 9.49 11.37
CA THR A 112 -6.90 10.32 10.17
C THR A 112 -5.53 10.42 9.53
N ALA A 113 -5.50 10.47 8.20
CA ALA A 113 -4.27 10.62 7.43
C ALA A 113 -4.47 11.58 6.26
N THR A 114 -3.42 12.31 5.93
CA THR A 114 -3.34 13.14 4.72
C THR A 114 -2.01 12.92 4.01
N ALA A 115 -2.00 12.97 2.68
CA ALA A 115 -0.80 12.98 1.86
C ALA A 115 -0.86 14.11 0.83
N ALA A 116 0.24 14.83 0.67
CA ALA A 116 0.42 15.86 -0.36
C ALA A 116 1.87 15.89 -0.85
N THR A 117 2.05 16.22 -2.13
CA THR A 117 3.36 16.62 -2.66
C THR A 117 3.52 18.14 -2.53
N ALA A 118 4.64 18.68 -3.04
CA ALA A 118 4.79 20.12 -3.17
C ALA A 118 3.78 20.76 -4.14
N ASP A 119 3.25 19.96 -5.08
CA ASP A 119 2.38 20.45 -6.16
C ASP A 119 0.91 20.44 -5.74
N ASP A 120 0.42 19.34 -5.15
CA ASP A 120 -0.98 19.19 -4.78
C ASP A 120 -1.20 18.08 -3.74
N TRP A 121 -2.41 18.00 -3.18
CA TRP A 121 -2.83 16.90 -2.32
C TRP A 121 -3.07 15.62 -3.12
N ILE A 122 -2.84 14.46 -2.49
CA ILE A 122 -3.03 13.13 -3.10
C ILE A 122 -4.31 12.50 -2.58
N ALA A 123 -4.38 12.34 -1.26
CA ALA A 123 -5.48 11.65 -0.59
C ALA A 123 -5.62 12.08 0.87
N THR A 124 -6.82 11.93 1.40
CA THR A 124 -7.09 11.96 2.83
C THR A 124 -7.94 10.75 3.21
N ALA A 125 -7.85 10.32 4.46
CA ALA A 125 -8.76 9.31 4.97
C ALA A 125 -9.03 9.43 6.46
N ALA A 126 -10.19 8.92 6.88
CA ALA A 126 -10.53 8.67 8.28
C ALA A 126 -10.92 7.20 8.47
N PHE A 127 -10.25 6.50 9.38
CA PHE A 127 -10.51 5.10 9.73
C PHE A 127 -11.06 4.97 11.14
N LYS A 128 -12.08 4.12 11.28
CA LYS A 128 -12.64 3.75 12.57
C LYS A 128 -12.80 2.25 12.65
N ARG A 129 -12.09 1.63 13.61
CA ARG A 129 -12.24 0.22 13.94
C ARG A 129 -13.71 -0.16 14.16
N ARG A 130 -14.07 -1.32 13.64
CA ARG A 130 -15.37 -1.97 13.85
C ARG A 130 -15.19 -3.26 14.64
N THR A 131 -16.25 -3.66 15.31
CA THR A 131 -16.35 -5.02 15.85
C THR A 131 -16.62 -5.97 14.70
N GLY A 132 -16.02 -7.16 14.73
CA GLY A 132 -16.27 -8.16 13.70
C GLY A 132 -15.44 -9.41 13.88
N LEU A 133 -15.73 -10.39 13.03
CA LEU A 133 -15.08 -11.70 13.04
C LEU A 133 -13.63 -11.61 12.57
N PRO A 134 -12.76 -12.51 13.06
CA PRO A 134 -11.38 -12.57 12.62
C PRO A 134 -11.33 -12.87 11.11
N LEU A 135 -10.53 -12.09 10.38
CA LEU A 135 -10.29 -12.29 8.95
C LEU A 135 -8.95 -13.01 8.76
N ARG A 136 -8.90 -13.90 7.77
CA ARG A 136 -7.64 -14.52 7.33
C ARG A 136 -7.23 -13.85 6.04
N LEU A 137 -6.04 -13.24 6.06
CA LEU A 137 -5.40 -12.68 4.88
C LEU A 137 -4.16 -13.50 4.53
N PRO A 138 -3.73 -13.53 3.26
CA PRO A 138 -2.48 -14.16 2.88
C PRO A 138 -1.31 -13.60 3.69
N THR A 139 -0.48 -14.50 4.22
CA THR A 139 0.74 -14.15 4.96
C THR A 139 1.98 -14.15 4.08
N THR A 140 1.84 -14.52 2.80
CA THR A 140 2.91 -14.44 1.80
C THR A 140 2.33 -14.01 0.46
N PHE A 141 3.02 -13.11 -0.23
CA PHE A 141 2.66 -12.63 -1.56
C PHE A 141 3.90 -12.11 -2.31
N ASP A 142 3.76 -11.88 -3.61
CA ASP A 142 4.74 -11.18 -4.43
C ASP A 142 4.34 -9.74 -4.71
N VAL A 143 5.30 -8.83 -4.63
CA VAL A 143 5.26 -7.56 -5.35
C VAL A 143 5.93 -7.76 -6.70
N VAL A 144 5.21 -7.43 -7.77
CA VAL A 144 5.67 -7.56 -9.15
C VAL A 144 5.84 -6.17 -9.75
N GLN A 145 7.05 -5.87 -10.19
CA GLN A 145 7.42 -4.61 -10.84
C GLN A 145 8.15 -4.88 -12.15
N GLU A 146 8.27 -3.85 -12.98
CA GLU A 146 9.00 -3.92 -14.23
C GLU A 146 10.41 -3.30 -14.05
N ARG A 147 11.43 -4.09 -14.38
CA ARG A 147 12.83 -3.66 -14.53
C ARG A 147 13.55 -4.69 -15.38
N ASP A 148 13.86 -4.34 -16.63
CA ASP A 148 14.47 -5.25 -17.61
C ASP A 148 13.71 -6.59 -17.72
N GLY A 149 12.37 -6.51 -17.62
CA GLY A 149 11.47 -7.65 -17.46
C GLY A 149 10.73 -7.64 -16.13
N LEU A 150 10.04 -8.75 -15.81
CA LEU A 150 9.28 -8.86 -14.56
C LEU A 150 10.19 -9.18 -13.38
N LEU A 151 10.34 -8.22 -12.48
CA LEU A 151 10.95 -8.40 -11.18
C LEU A 151 9.90 -8.84 -10.16
N ARG A 152 10.16 -9.95 -9.45
CA ARG A 152 9.27 -10.49 -8.42
C ARG A 152 9.97 -10.42 -7.07
N THR A 153 9.40 -9.69 -6.14
CA THR A 153 9.92 -9.54 -4.79
C THR A 153 9.00 -10.23 -3.79
N PRO A 154 9.46 -11.28 -3.09
CA PRO A 154 8.69 -11.95 -2.05
C PRO A 154 8.46 -11.05 -0.84
N VAL A 155 7.25 -11.10 -0.30
CA VAL A 155 6.86 -10.45 0.95
C VAL A 155 6.23 -11.49 1.87
N GLY A 156 6.80 -11.62 3.07
CA GLY A 156 6.18 -12.33 4.19
C GLY A 156 5.54 -11.34 5.16
N ALA A 157 4.36 -11.66 5.66
CA ALA A 157 3.60 -10.82 6.57
C ALA A 157 3.01 -11.64 7.72
N LYS A 158 3.14 -11.15 8.95
CA LYS A 158 2.37 -11.62 10.12
C LYS A 158 1.42 -10.49 10.50
N ILE A 159 0.12 -10.73 10.34
CA ILE A 159 -0.91 -9.70 10.43
C ILE A 159 -2.11 -10.19 11.22
N SER A 160 -2.72 -9.28 11.96
CA SER A 160 -3.96 -9.51 12.73
C SER A 160 -5.07 -8.56 12.25
N PRO A 161 -5.71 -8.83 11.10
CA PRO A 161 -6.67 -7.93 10.50
C PRO A 161 -7.91 -7.72 11.38
N ARG A 162 -8.29 -6.46 11.55
CA ARG A 162 -9.48 -6.01 12.26
C ARG A 162 -10.39 -5.24 11.31
N PRO A 163 -11.68 -5.56 11.21
CA PRO A 163 -12.62 -4.77 10.41
C PRO A 163 -12.60 -3.28 10.79
N ALA A 164 -12.72 -2.41 9.79
CA ALA A 164 -12.80 -0.98 9.95
C ALA A 164 -13.79 -0.38 8.94
N SER A 165 -14.29 0.82 9.23
CA SER A 165 -14.85 1.69 8.19
C SER A 165 -13.82 2.72 7.81
N ALA A 166 -13.75 3.05 6.53
CA ALA A 166 -12.93 4.13 6.01
C ALA A 166 -13.78 5.15 5.26
N ASP A 167 -13.47 6.43 5.47
CA ASP A 167 -13.88 7.52 4.61
C ASP A 167 -12.63 8.01 3.87
N TRP A 168 -12.67 8.05 2.54
CA TRP A 168 -11.53 8.42 1.70
C TRP A 168 -11.93 9.59 0.81
N SER A 169 -11.01 10.51 0.63
CA SER A 169 -11.04 11.49 -0.45
C SER A 169 -9.76 11.37 -1.25
N PHE A 170 -9.86 11.38 -2.57
CA PHE A 170 -8.70 11.42 -3.48
C PHE A 170 -8.80 12.64 -4.36
N ASN A 171 -7.65 13.23 -4.70
CA ASN A 171 -7.60 14.29 -5.69
C ASN A 171 -8.04 13.72 -7.05
N PRO A 172 -9.15 14.19 -7.64
CA PRO A 172 -9.64 13.67 -8.91
C PRO A 172 -8.66 13.89 -10.07
N SER A 173 -7.84 14.94 -9.98
CA SER A 173 -6.78 15.26 -10.95
C SER A 173 -5.43 14.62 -10.60
N GLY A 174 -5.34 13.95 -9.44
CA GLY A 174 -4.11 13.38 -8.92
C GLY A 174 -3.85 11.95 -9.38
N PRO A 175 -2.72 11.37 -8.95
CA PRO A 175 -2.29 10.03 -9.36
C PRO A 175 -3.25 8.90 -8.94
N LEU A 176 -4.09 9.14 -7.93
CA LEU A 176 -5.14 8.22 -7.47
C LEU A 176 -6.55 8.67 -7.87
N GLY A 177 -6.68 9.59 -8.84
CA GLY A 177 -7.97 10.14 -9.28
C GLY A 177 -8.96 9.09 -9.80
N TYR A 178 -8.45 7.96 -10.31
CA TYR A 178 -9.25 6.79 -10.67
C TYR A 178 -9.95 6.12 -9.46
N LEU A 179 -9.78 6.60 -8.24
CA LEU A 179 -10.51 6.17 -7.05
C LEU A 179 -11.46 7.24 -6.48
N ALA A 180 -11.42 8.50 -6.93
CA ALA A 180 -12.05 9.66 -6.28
C ALA A 180 -13.59 9.59 -6.11
N SER A 181 -14.28 8.83 -6.97
CA SER A 181 -15.74 8.66 -6.91
C SER A 181 -16.18 7.25 -6.48
N ARG A 182 -15.24 6.45 -5.99
CA ARG A 182 -15.47 5.04 -5.63
C ARG A 182 -15.55 4.90 -4.12
N ARG A 183 -16.13 3.77 -3.69
CA ARG A 183 -16.14 3.38 -2.27
C ARG A 183 -15.38 2.05 -2.12
N PRO A 184 -14.64 1.86 -1.02
CA PRO A 184 -13.99 0.60 -0.78
C PRO A 184 -15.05 -0.47 -0.49
N VAL A 185 -14.79 -1.70 -0.98
CA VAL A 185 -15.62 -2.87 -0.68
C VAL A 185 -15.42 -3.28 0.77
N THR A 186 -14.19 -3.16 1.28
CA THR A 186 -13.86 -3.44 2.67
C THR A 186 -12.65 -2.63 3.12
N SER A 187 -12.56 -2.37 4.41
CA SER A 187 -11.46 -1.64 5.05
C SER A 187 -11.05 -2.33 6.34
N LEU A 188 -9.76 -2.31 6.63
CA LEU A 188 -9.13 -3.06 7.71
C LEU A 188 -8.10 -2.21 8.44
N GLU A 189 -7.99 -2.43 9.75
CA GLU A 189 -6.81 -2.08 10.53
C GLU A 189 -5.94 -3.33 10.71
N LEU A 190 -4.64 -3.21 10.43
CA LEU A 190 -3.63 -4.25 10.65
C LEU A 190 -2.62 -3.74 11.70
N PRO A 191 -2.94 -3.83 13.00
CA PRO A 191 -2.05 -3.35 14.05
C PRO A 191 -0.88 -4.32 14.27
N ALA A 192 0.28 -3.80 14.68
CA ALA A 192 1.46 -4.56 15.06
C ALA A 192 1.81 -5.66 14.04
N SER A 193 1.87 -5.28 12.77
CA SER A 193 2.18 -6.15 11.65
C SER A 193 3.69 -6.31 11.49
N ASP A 194 4.18 -7.55 11.37
CA ASP A 194 5.56 -7.80 10.95
C ASP A 194 5.61 -8.05 9.44
N LEU A 195 6.53 -7.40 8.75
CA LEU A 195 6.78 -7.56 7.32
C LEU A 195 8.23 -7.94 7.08
N ARG A 196 8.45 -8.94 6.23
CA ARG A 196 9.76 -9.34 5.73
C ARG A 196 9.77 -9.22 4.21
N PHE A 197 10.49 -8.22 3.69
CA PHE A 197 10.43 -7.81 2.29
C PHE A 197 11.73 -8.18 1.55
N GLY A 198 11.64 -8.88 0.42
CA GLY A 198 12.80 -9.26 -0.41
C GLY A 198 13.62 -10.43 0.12
N ALA A 199 12.97 -11.39 0.77
CA ALA A 199 13.59 -12.58 1.39
C ALA A 199 13.93 -13.73 0.44
#